data_AF-A0A1A8HNR4-F1
#
_entry.id   AF-A0A1A8HNR4-F1
#
_cell.length_a   1.000
_cell.length_b   1.000
_cell.length_c   1.000
_cell.angle_alpha   90.00
_cell.angle_beta   90.00
_cell.angle_gamma   90.00
#
_symmetry.space_group_name_H-M   'P 1'
#
loop_
_entity.id
_entity.type
_entity.pdbx_description
1 polymer ?
#
loop_
_entity_poly.entity_id
_entity_poly.type
_entity_poly.pdbx_seq_one_letter_code
_entity_poly.pdbx_strand_id
1 'polypeptide(L)'
;INLTKGGTLKQVSYLYHCNVLGPLFNLLTVKDDMIILIILEAISIILQMAENVGEGEEVCLMIEEMGGLEKIEALQFHSNESVYKYSNTVIDRFFSGKNED
;
A
#
# COMPACT_ATOMS: atom_id res chain seq x y z
N ILE A 1 -5.22 -17.32 -16.50
CA ILE A 1 -5.99 -16.20 -15.88
C ILE A 1 -7.31 -16.77 -15.42
N ASN A 2 -7.40 -17.20 -14.17
CA ASN A 2 -8.65 -17.65 -13.55
C ASN A 2 -8.55 -17.43 -12.02
N LEU A 3 -8.17 -16.19 -11.65
CA LEU A 3 -7.87 -15.76 -10.28
C LEU A 3 -9.10 -15.16 -9.57
N THR A 4 -10.31 -15.32 -10.11
CA THR A 4 -11.48 -14.54 -9.69
C THR A 4 -12.54 -15.31 -8.92
N LYS A 5 -12.33 -16.59 -8.52
CA LYS A 5 -13.43 -17.38 -7.90
C LYS A 5 -13.13 -18.15 -6.61
N GLY A 6 -12.02 -17.92 -5.89
CA GLY A 6 -11.88 -18.60 -4.57
C GLY A 6 -10.59 -18.39 -3.78
N GLY A 7 -10.01 -17.19 -3.77
CA GLY A 7 -8.67 -16.94 -3.21
C GLY A 7 -8.60 -16.07 -1.96
N THR A 8 -9.57 -16.11 -1.03
CA THR A 8 -9.72 -15.03 -0.04
C THR A 8 -8.64 -14.94 1.05
N LEU A 9 -8.10 -16.05 1.59
CA LEU A 9 -7.09 -15.97 2.67
C LEU A 9 -5.67 -16.40 2.24
N LYS A 10 -5.56 -17.34 1.30
CA LYS A 10 -4.25 -17.88 0.88
C LYS A 10 -3.44 -16.93 -0.01
N GLN A 11 -4.06 -15.98 -0.71
CA GLN A 11 -3.34 -15.06 -1.59
C GLN A 11 -2.80 -13.86 -0.84
N VAL A 12 -3.55 -13.35 0.15
CA VAL A 12 -3.07 -12.36 1.12
C VAL A 12 -1.94 -12.97 1.96
N SER A 13 -2.12 -14.18 2.47
CA SER A 13 -1.07 -14.92 3.20
C SER A 13 0.17 -15.26 2.34
N TYR A 14 0.02 -15.39 1.01
CA TYR A 14 1.13 -15.61 0.09
C TYR A 14 1.94 -14.33 -0.17
N LEU A 15 1.27 -13.18 -0.30
CA LEU A 15 1.95 -11.88 -0.36
C LEU A 15 2.67 -11.56 0.97
N TYR A 16 2.02 -11.90 2.09
CA TYR A 16 2.56 -11.83 3.45
C TYR A 16 3.83 -12.70 3.64
N HIS A 17 3.82 -13.96 3.17
CA HIS A 17 4.98 -14.86 3.28
C HIS A 17 6.12 -14.56 2.30
N CYS A 18 5.88 -13.82 1.21
CA CYS A 18 6.88 -13.62 0.17
C CYS A 18 7.81 -12.41 0.39
N ASN A 19 7.73 -11.71 1.52
CA ASN A 19 8.64 -10.59 1.85
C ASN A 19 8.64 -9.48 0.77
N VAL A 20 7.54 -9.34 0.02
CA VAL A 20 7.45 -8.50 -1.19
C VAL A 20 7.29 -7.02 -0.85
N LEU A 21 6.77 -6.71 0.34
CA LEU A 21 6.52 -5.34 0.80
C LEU A 21 7.81 -4.51 0.89
N GLY A 22 8.91 -5.09 1.38
CA GLY A 22 10.20 -4.40 1.47
C GLY A 22 10.71 -3.88 0.12
N PRO A 23 10.83 -4.75 -0.90
CA PRO A 23 11.13 -4.33 -2.27
C PRO A 23 10.13 -3.31 -2.84
N LEU A 24 8.82 -3.46 -2.58
CA LEU A 24 7.81 -2.49 -3.03
C LEU A 24 8.06 -1.09 -2.45
N PHE A 25 8.34 -0.97 -1.16
CA PHE A 25 8.66 0.32 -0.53
C PHE A 25 9.98 0.92 -0.99
N ASN A 26 10.94 0.11 -1.44
CA ASN A 26 12.15 0.63 -2.07
C ASN A 26 11.84 1.25 -3.44
N LEU A 27 10.85 0.71 -4.16
CA LEU A 27 10.42 1.25 -5.45
C LEU A 27 9.65 2.58 -5.33
N LEU A 28 9.13 2.95 -4.15
CA LEU A 28 8.56 4.29 -3.91
C LEU A 28 9.60 5.42 -3.96
N THR A 29 10.90 5.09 -3.93
CA THR A 29 12.01 6.08 -3.91
C THR A 29 12.71 6.24 -5.25
N VAL A 30 12.24 5.57 -6.30
CA VAL A 30 12.81 5.70 -7.65
C VAL A 30 12.41 7.03 -8.28
N LYS A 31 13.15 7.47 -9.30
CA LYS A 31 12.85 8.73 -10.00
C LYS A 31 11.74 8.62 -11.05
N ASP A 32 11.28 7.41 -11.34
CA ASP A 32 10.29 7.18 -12.38
C ASP A 32 8.88 7.28 -11.78
N ASP A 33 8.21 8.38 -12.10
CA ASP A 33 6.85 8.68 -11.64
C ASP A 33 5.84 7.57 -11.99
N MET A 34 6.00 6.91 -13.15
CA MET A 34 5.10 5.83 -13.56
C MET A 34 5.29 4.61 -12.67
N ILE A 35 6.55 4.29 -12.31
CA ILE A 35 6.82 3.22 -11.37
C ILE A 35 6.21 3.57 -10.01
N ILE A 36 6.43 4.78 -9.50
CA ILE A 36 5.85 5.19 -8.21
C ILE A 36 4.32 5.01 -8.21
N LEU A 37 3.63 5.44 -9.28
CA LEU A 37 2.18 5.29 -9.41
C LEU A 37 1.74 3.82 -9.41
N ILE A 38 2.43 2.95 -10.15
CA ILE A 38 2.12 1.50 -10.19
C ILE A 38 2.28 0.88 -8.80
N ILE A 39 3.30 1.30 -8.04
CA ILE A 39 3.54 0.79 -6.70
C ILE A 39 2.50 1.30 -5.71
N LEU A 40 2.12 2.59 -5.78
CA LEU A 40 1.04 3.13 -4.96
C LEU A 40 -0.30 2.42 -5.23
N GLU A 41 -0.60 2.11 -6.50
CA GLU A 41 -1.78 1.32 -6.87
C GLU A 41 -1.72 -0.10 -6.30
N ALA A 42 -0.56 -0.77 -6.39
CA ALA A 42 -0.38 -2.08 -5.81
C ALA A 42 -0.59 -2.08 -4.28
N ILE A 43 -0.07 -1.07 -3.57
CA ILE A 43 -0.26 -0.91 -2.13
C ILE A 43 -1.75 -0.70 -1.79
N SER A 44 -2.44 0.16 -2.54
CA SER A 44 -3.88 0.41 -2.37
C SER A 44 -4.71 -0.86 -2.53
N ILE A 45 -4.37 -1.70 -3.52
CA ILE A 45 -5.03 -2.99 -3.76
C ILE A 45 -4.78 -3.96 -2.60
N ILE A 46 -3.55 -4.05 -2.08
CA ILE A 46 -3.22 -4.91 -0.94
C ILE A 46 -4.01 -4.50 0.29
N LEU A 47 -4.03 -3.20 0.60
CA LEU A 47 -4.79 -2.65 1.73
C LEU A 47 -6.29 -2.92 1.59
N GLN A 48 -6.86 -2.70 0.40
CA GLN A 48 -8.28 -3.00 0.14
C GLN A 48 -8.58 -4.51 0.26
N MET A 49 -7.69 -5.39 -0.17
CA MET A 49 -7.85 -6.83 0.01
C MET A 49 -7.81 -7.21 1.50
N ALA A 50 -6.92 -6.60 2.27
CA ALA A 50 -6.81 -6.80 3.71
C ALA A 50 -8.07 -6.35 4.46
N GLU A 51 -8.64 -5.17 4.11
CA GLU A 51 -9.93 -4.71 4.64
C GLU A 51 -11.06 -5.72 4.38
N ASN A 52 -11.13 -6.25 3.15
CA ASN A 52 -12.19 -7.20 2.76
C ASN A 52 -12.13 -8.53 3.52
N VAL A 53 -10.99 -8.90 4.09
CA VAL A 53 -10.81 -10.12 4.91
C VAL A 53 -10.78 -9.84 6.41
N GLY A 54 -10.91 -8.57 6.82
CA GLY A 54 -10.87 -8.16 8.23
C GLY A 54 -9.46 -8.03 8.82
N GLU A 55 -8.41 -8.01 7.99
CA GLU A 55 -7.00 -7.88 8.39
C GLU A 55 -6.43 -6.48 8.08
N GLY A 56 -7.27 -5.52 7.68
CA GLY A 56 -6.82 -4.18 7.24
C GLY A 56 -6.02 -3.42 8.31
N GLU A 57 -6.34 -3.60 9.59
CA GLU A 57 -5.62 -2.97 10.68
C GLU A 57 -4.21 -3.53 10.86
N GLU A 58 -4.09 -4.86 10.93
CA GLU A 58 -2.82 -5.58 11.06
C GLU A 58 -1.88 -5.28 9.89
N VAL A 59 -2.41 -5.22 8.67
CA VAL A 59 -1.61 -4.86 7.49
C VAL A 59 -1.15 -3.40 7.53
N CYS A 60 -1.97 -2.44 7.98
CA CYS A 60 -1.50 -1.05 8.11
C CYS A 60 -0.38 -0.94 9.14
N LEU A 61 -0.53 -1.55 10.32
CA LEU A 61 0.51 -1.57 11.35
C LEU A 61 1.82 -2.16 10.82
N MET A 62 1.74 -3.26 10.06
CA MET A 62 2.92 -3.84 9.42
C MET A 62 3.59 -2.87 8.42
N ILE A 63 2.80 -2.14 7.61
CA ILE A 63 3.33 -1.14 6.68
C ILE A 63 4.05 -0.02 7.44
N GLU A 64 3.49 0.43 8.56
CA GLU A 64 4.11 1.42 9.45
C GLU A 64 5.42 0.90 10.06
N GLU A 65 5.44 -0.32 10.63
CA GLU A 65 6.64 -0.93 11.21
C GLU A 65 7.77 -1.12 10.19
N MET A 66 7.44 -1.29 8.91
CA MET A 66 8.41 -1.42 7.82
C MET A 66 8.89 -0.07 7.26
N GLY A 67 8.44 1.06 7.82
CA GLY A 67 8.77 2.41 7.34
C GLY A 67 8.07 2.77 6.02
N GLY A 68 6.98 2.09 5.70
CA GLY A 68 6.22 2.26 4.47
C GLY A 68 5.34 3.51 4.48
N LEU A 69 4.75 3.84 5.64
CA LEU A 69 3.89 5.01 5.79
C LEU A 69 4.66 6.30 5.53
N GLU A 70 5.83 6.47 6.14
CA GLU A 70 6.68 7.66 5.97
C GLU A 70 7.11 7.87 4.52
N LYS A 71 7.32 6.78 3.78
CA LYS A 71 7.62 6.83 2.34
C LYS A 71 6.41 7.28 1.53
N ILE A 72 5.19 6.86 1.89
CA ILE A 72 3.96 7.30 1.21
C ILE A 72 3.66 8.76 1.56
N GLU A 73 3.88 9.18 2.81
CA GLU A 73 3.75 10.58 3.24
C GLU A 73 4.73 11.51 2.51
N ALA A 74 5.97 11.07 2.31
CA ALA A 74 6.95 11.85 1.54
C ALA A 74 6.48 12.12 0.09
N LEU A 75 5.67 11.23 -0.48
CA LEU A 75 5.11 11.40 -1.83
C LEU A 75 3.99 12.45 -1.89
N GLN A 76 3.43 12.88 -0.76
CA GLN A 76 2.52 14.02 -0.69
C GLN A 76 3.24 15.36 -0.97
N PHE A 77 4.56 15.37 -1.12
CA PHE A 77 5.33 16.54 -1.54
C PHE A 77 6.01 16.33 -2.91
N HIS A 78 5.63 15.27 -3.63
CA HIS A 78 6.22 14.95 -4.93
C HIS A 78 5.85 15.99 -5.99
N SER A 79 6.78 16.35 -6.87
CA SER A 79 6.57 17.37 -7.91
C SER A 79 5.56 16.95 -8.99
N ASN A 80 5.32 15.64 -9.11
CA ASN A 80 4.31 15.08 -10.00
C ASN A 80 2.93 15.11 -9.31
N GLU A 81 1.99 15.86 -9.89
CA GLU A 81 0.65 16.05 -9.34
C GLU A 81 -0.14 14.74 -9.18
N SER A 82 0.04 13.77 -10.09
CA SER A 82 -0.63 12.47 -10.00
C SER A 82 -0.11 11.66 -8.81
N VAL A 83 1.22 11.65 -8.59
CA VAL A 83 1.84 10.98 -7.45
C VAL A 83 1.37 11.60 -6.13
N TYR A 84 1.38 12.94 -6.07
CA TYR A 84 0.85 13.71 -4.94
C TYR A 84 -0.61 13.36 -4.62
N LYS A 85 -1.50 13.41 -5.62
CA LYS A 85 -2.92 13.13 -5.43
C LYS A 85 -3.18 11.69 -5.01
N TYR A 86 -2.45 10.75 -5.60
CA TYR A 86 -2.66 9.33 -5.33
C TYR A 86 -2.15 8.94 -3.93
N SER A 87 -0.98 9.44 -3.52
CA SER A 87 -0.47 9.23 -2.16
C SER A 87 -1.42 9.80 -1.10
N ASN A 88 -1.95 11.01 -1.28
CA ASN A 88 -3.00 11.57 -0.41
C ASN A 88 -4.22 10.65 -0.32
N THR A 89 -4.70 10.13 -1.45
CA THR A 89 -5.87 9.25 -1.48
C THR A 89 -5.61 7.96 -0.69
N VAL A 90 -4.40 7.40 -0.77
CA VAL A 90 -4.02 6.21 -0.01
C VAL A 90 -3.98 6.51 1.49
N ILE A 91 -3.37 7.62 1.90
CA ILE A 91 -3.30 8.03 3.30
C ILE A 91 -4.70 8.29 3.87
N ASP A 92 -5.50 9.10 3.18
CA ASP A 92 -6.85 9.46 3.62
C ASP A 92 -7.78 8.26 3.79
N ARG A 93 -7.61 7.25 2.92
CA ARG A 93 -8.46 6.07 2.95
C ARG A 93 -8.06 5.07 4.02
N PHE A 94 -6.78 4.81 4.20
CA PHE A 94 -6.29 3.66 4.99
C PHE A 94 -5.62 4.04 6.30
N PHE A 95 -5.12 5.27 6.43
CA PHE A 95 -4.30 5.73 7.56
C PHE A 95 -4.89 6.94 8.31
N SER A 96 -5.63 7.85 7.66
CA SER A 96 -6.16 9.07 8.31
C SER A 96 -7.25 8.82 9.37
N GLY A 97 -7.93 7.67 9.35
CA GLY A 97 -8.94 7.30 10.36
C GLY A 97 -8.38 6.68 11.65
N LYS A 98 -7.05 6.55 11.77
CA LYS A 98 -6.38 5.86 12.89
C LYS A 98 -5.56 6.78 13.81
N ASN A 99 -5.50 8.07 13.50
CA ASN A 99 -4.81 9.08 14.31
C ASN A 99 -5.73 9.75 15.37
N GLU A 100 -6.91 9.18 15.63
CA GLU A 100 -7.79 9.58 16.73
C GLU A 100 -7.91 8.44 17.75
N ASP A 101 -6.84 8.13 18.48
CA ASP A 101 -6.87 7.55 19.84
C ASP A 101 -5.51 7.71 20.55
#